data_AF-A0A519ZP51-F1
#
_entry.id   AF-A0A519ZP51-F1
#
_cell.length_a   1.000
_cell.length_b   1.000
_cell.length_c   1.000
_cell.angle_alpha   90.00
_cell.angle_beta   90.00
_cell.angle_gamma   90.00
#
_symmetry.space_group_name_H-M   'P 1'
#
loop_
_entity.id
_entity.type
_entity.pdbx_description
1 polymer ?
#
loop_
_entity_poly.entity_id
_entity_poly.type
_entity_poly.pdbx_seq_one_letter_code
_entity_poly.pdbx_strand_id
1 'polypeptide(L)'
;MIKTRHKWMWVWLLCAIAVLSTGTACHSKPSGPGMILSFGSVIESKRVYIKSSKMSNGQPFSNPGSVGGVGTSKWGSWRHIPTKVEAASGDGRGLPDWVEFVWQELDYPGLQPASFPSNEAYSKHIREEFSSVPIKTQRLEIKSRVPQDVVDEVIESKRNAPRGEVAEKSLWVFIFWTPDGIRMRWQLRDDPGRKQRNFGDVVREGGDDLDRYNR
;
A
#
# COMPACT_ATOMS: atom_id res chain seq x y z
N MET A 1 89.27 3.53 -14.41
CA MET A 1 90.34 4.13 -13.59
C MET A 1 89.96 5.60 -13.36
N ILE A 2 89.88 6.05 -12.10
CA ILE A 2 89.86 7.46 -11.59
C ILE A 2 88.57 8.26 -11.89
N LYS A 3 87.63 8.44 -10.93
CA LYS A 3 87.48 9.50 -9.88
C LYS A 3 87.38 10.92 -10.48
N THR A 4 86.31 11.70 -10.32
CA THR A 4 85.83 12.43 -9.11
C THR A 4 84.43 13.04 -9.37
N ARG A 5 83.39 12.84 -8.51
CA ARG A 5 82.95 13.69 -7.37
C ARG A 5 82.79 15.18 -7.72
N HIS A 6 81.58 15.77 -7.71
CA HIS A 6 80.87 16.38 -6.55
C HIS A 6 79.66 17.17 -7.12
N LYS A 7 78.45 17.34 -6.52
CA LYS A 7 78.03 17.54 -5.12
C LYS A 7 76.46 17.53 -5.06
N TRP A 8 75.91 17.01 -3.95
CA TRP A 8 74.63 17.33 -3.28
C TRP A 8 73.36 16.77 -3.95
N MET A 9 72.72 15.67 -3.50
CA MET A 9 72.15 15.32 -2.18
C MET A 9 71.02 16.25 -1.74
N TRP A 10 69.77 15.90 -2.07
CA TRP A 10 68.54 15.90 -1.26
C TRP A 10 67.51 15.06 -2.05
N VAL A 11 67.35 13.75 -1.81
CA VAL A 11 66.55 13.13 -0.74
C VAL A 11 65.06 13.47 -0.84
N TRP A 12 64.34 12.55 -1.49
CA TRP A 12 62.94 12.14 -1.29
C TRP A 12 61.81 13.14 -1.55
N LEU A 13 60.97 12.84 -2.56
CA LEU A 13 59.54 12.66 -2.31
C LEU A 13 58.93 11.69 -3.33
N LEU A 14 58.50 10.54 -2.82
CA LEU A 14 57.81 9.47 -3.52
C LEU A 14 56.36 9.87 -3.85
N CYS A 15 55.94 9.40 -5.00
CA CYS A 15 54.60 8.98 -5.39
C CYS A 15 53.58 8.89 -4.23
N ALA A 16 52.58 9.77 -4.29
CA ALA A 16 51.24 9.46 -3.80
C ALA A 16 50.25 9.93 -4.85
N ILE A 17 49.88 9.01 -5.74
CA ILE A 17 48.70 9.11 -6.58
C ILE A 17 47.52 9.09 -5.60
N ALA A 18 47.02 10.26 -5.23
CA ALA A 18 45.73 10.37 -4.56
C ALA A 18 44.66 10.10 -5.62
N VAL A 19 44.31 8.82 -5.77
CA VAL A 19 43.03 8.41 -6.35
C VAL A 19 41.96 9.03 -5.47
N LEU A 20 41.39 10.15 -5.92
CA LEU A 20 40.15 10.70 -5.40
C LEU A 20 39.03 9.72 -5.76
N SER A 21 38.95 8.62 -5.01
CA SER A 21 37.74 7.85 -4.82
C SER A 21 36.81 8.64 -3.90
N THR A 22 36.31 9.77 -4.40
CA THR A 22 35.05 10.31 -3.88
C THR A 22 33.99 9.28 -4.24
N GLY A 23 33.78 8.35 -3.32
CA GLY A 23 32.68 7.43 -3.35
C GLY A 23 31.42 8.24 -3.53
N THR A 24 30.82 8.09 -4.71
CA THR A 24 29.38 8.14 -4.84
C THR A 24 28.85 7.15 -3.80
N ALA A 25 28.54 7.68 -2.61
CA ALA A 25 27.58 7.05 -1.73
C ALA A 25 26.33 6.93 -2.59
N CYS A 26 26.16 5.76 -3.20
CA CYS A 26 24.88 5.33 -3.73
C CYS A 26 23.92 5.54 -2.58
N HIS A 27 23.18 6.65 -2.63
CA HIS A 27 21.97 6.82 -1.88
C HIS A 27 21.07 5.71 -2.41
N SER A 28 21.17 4.52 -1.79
CA SER A 28 20.11 3.54 -1.86
C SER A 28 18.89 4.32 -1.39
N LYS A 29 17.96 4.58 -2.32
CA LYS A 29 16.66 5.14 -1.94
C LYS A 29 16.18 4.28 -0.77
N PRO A 30 15.87 4.87 0.39
CA PRO A 30 15.38 4.07 1.50
C PRO A 30 14.16 3.32 1.00
N SER A 31 14.31 2.00 0.86
CA SER A 31 13.20 1.12 0.50
C SER A 31 12.22 1.24 1.66
N GLY A 32 11.09 1.88 1.41
CA GLY A 32 10.02 2.01 2.39
C GLY A 32 9.51 0.63 2.84
N PRO A 33 8.65 0.58 3.87
CA PRO A 33 8.14 -0.68 4.40
C PRO A 33 7.39 -1.48 3.32
N GLY A 34 6.97 -0.86 2.21
CA GLY A 34 5.91 -1.35 1.33
C GLY A 34 4.65 -1.69 2.13
N MET A 35 3.60 -2.08 1.44
CA MET A 35 2.40 -2.55 2.13
C MET A 35 1.59 -3.48 1.23
N ILE A 36 0.79 -4.32 1.84
CA ILE A 36 -0.26 -5.04 1.14
C ILE A 36 -1.56 -4.31 1.42
N LEU A 37 -2.27 -3.91 0.36
CA LEU A 37 -3.54 -3.20 0.48
C LEU A 37 -4.67 -4.18 0.36
N SER A 38 -5.65 -4.04 1.23
CA SER A 38 -6.87 -4.83 1.20
C SER A 38 -8.07 -3.91 1.28
N PHE A 39 -8.93 -3.95 0.27
CA PHE A 39 -10.07 -3.08 0.15
C PHE A 39 -11.38 -3.84 0.35
N GLY A 40 -12.27 -3.33 1.19
CA GLY A 40 -13.55 -3.94 1.49
C GLY A 40 -14.66 -2.91 1.70
N SER A 41 -15.90 -3.38 1.81
CA SER A 41 -17.04 -2.55 2.19
C SER A 41 -17.94 -3.32 3.14
N VAL A 42 -18.40 -2.65 4.20
CA VAL A 42 -19.43 -3.17 5.12
C VAL A 42 -20.81 -2.53 4.86
N ILE A 43 -20.93 -1.72 3.81
CA ILE A 43 -22.18 -1.05 3.47
C ILE A 43 -23.12 -2.07 2.82
N GLU A 44 -24.13 -2.51 3.56
CA GLU A 44 -25.11 -3.48 3.08
C GLU A 44 -25.83 -3.05 1.81
N SER A 45 -26.02 -4.02 0.90
CA SER A 45 -26.77 -3.85 -0.35
C SER A 45 -26.26 -2.72 -1.25
N LYS A 46 -24.99 -2.33 -1.08
CA LYS A 46 -24.33 -1.31 -1.90
C LYS A 46 -23.05 -1.84 -2.52
N ARG A 47 -22.74 -1.36 -3.71
CA ARG A 47 -21.41 -1.47 -4.31
C ARG A 47 -20.77 -0.10 -4.34
N VAL A 48 -19.57 -0.01 -3.80
CA VAL A 48 -18.76 1.20 -3.81
C VAL A 48 -17.96 1.22 -5.09
N TYR A 49 -18.16 2.26 -5.90
CA TYR A 49 -17.43 2.53 -7.13
C TYR A 49 -16.45 3.66 -6.89
N ILE A 50 -15.15 3.37 -6.99
CA ILE A 50 -14.09 4.30 -6.64
C ILE A 50 -13.60 4.96 -7.92
N LYS A 51 -13.88 6.27 -8.04
CA LYS A 51 -13.56 7.08 -9.23
C LYS A 51 -12.10 7.48 -9.27
N SER A 52 -11.51 7.78 -8.12
CA SER A 52 -10.09 8.10 -8.01
C SER A 52 -9.58 7.89 -6.59
N SER A 53 -8.29 7.58 -6.49
CA SER A 53 -7.52 7.64 -5.25
C SER A 53 -6.20 8.39 -5.52
N LYS A 54 -5.88 9.37 -4.67
CA LYS A 54 -4.68 10.23 -4.83
C LYS A 54 -3.93 10.35 -3.52
N MET A 55 -2.61 10.25 -3.57
CA MET A 55 -1.72 10.45 -2.42
C MET A 55 -1.45 11.93 -2.16
N SER A 56 -0.82 12.23 -1.02
CA SER A 56 -0.41 13.58 -0.62
C SER A 56 0.48 14.31 -1.63
N ASN A 57 1.24 13.58 -2.44
CA ASN A 57 2.09 14.11 -3.51
C ASN A 57 1.35 14.27 -4.87
N GLY A 58 0.03 14.08 -4.90
CA GLY A 58 -0.79 14.18 -6.10
C GLY A 58 -0.75 12.97 -7.04
N GLN A 59 0.10 11.98 -6.78
CA GLN A 59 0.17 10.77 -7.61
C GLN A 59 -1.01 9.84 -7.35
N PRO A 60 -1.43 9.03 -8.35
CA PRO A 60 -2.44 8.01 -8.15
C PRO A 60 -2.04 7.02 -7.05
N PHE A 61 -3.01 6.63 -6.23
CA PHE A 61 -2.89 5.52 -5.30
C PHE A 61 -3.51 4.25 -5.90
N SER A 62 -3.28 3.09 -5.29
CA SER A 62 -3.98 1.86 -5.71
C SER A 62 -5.50 2.04 -5.59
N ASN A 63 -6.24 1.45 -6.52
CA ASN A 63 -7.69 1.53 -6.61
C ASN A 63 -8.26 0.20 -7.13
N PRO A 64 -9.09 -0.52 -6.35
CA PRO A 64 -9.68 -1.80 -6.76
C PRO A 64 -10.84 -1.65 -7.78
N GLY A 65 -11.13 -0.43 -8.24
CA GLY A 65 -12.22 -0.03 -9.13
C GLY A 65 -13.58 -0.03 -8.44
N SER A 66 -13.97 -1.18 -7.89
CA SER A 66 -15.18 -1.31 -7.09
C SER A 66 -15.07 -2.42 -6.05
N VAL A 67 -15.68 -2.21 -4.88
CA VAL A 67 -15.83 -3.23 -3.84
C VAL A 67 -17.30 -3.42 -3.50
N GLY A 68 -17.74 -4.68 -3.44
CA GLY A 68 -19.10 -5.02 -3.03
C GLY A 68 -19.22 -5.01 -1.52
N GLY A 69 -20.26 -4.37 -1.00
CA GLY A 69 -20.65 -4.54 0.38
C GLY A 69 -21.47 -5.82 0.51
N VAL A 70 -20.92 -6.80 1.20
CA VAL A 70 -21.70 -7.90 1.78
C VAL A 70 -21.93 -7.51 3.23
N GLY A 71 -23.18 -7.59 3.70
CA GLY A 71 -23.46 -7.32 5.11
C GLY A 71 -22.58 -8.15 6.02
N THR A 72 -22.10 -7.55 7.10
CA THR A 72 -21.36 -8.23 8.17
C THR A 72 -22.18 -9.33 8.82
N SER A 73 -23.51 -9.24 8.78
CA SER A 73 -24.47 -10.23 9.29
C SER A 73 -24.22 -11.64 8.76
N LYS A 74 -23.72 -11.76 7.52
CA LYS A 74 -23.38 -13.06 6.91
C LYS A 74 -22.00 -13.59 7.31
N TRP A 75 -21.10 -12.74 7.78
CA TRP A 75 -19.67 -13.06 7.93
C TRP A 75 -19.16 -12.92 9.37
N GLY A 76 -19.96 -12.37 10.29
CA GLY A 76 -19.68 -12.28 11.73
C GLY A 76 -18.55 -11.31 12.12
N SER A 77 -17.62 -11.02 11.22
CA SER A 77 -16.52 -10.07 11.40
C SER A 77 -16.05 -9.49 10.07
N TRP A 78 -15.53 -8.26 10.10
CA TRP A 78 -14.84 -7.63 8.98
C TRP A 78 -13.70 -8.49 8.40
N ARG A 79 -13.08 -9.36 9.22
CA ARG A 79 -12.01 -10.28 8.79
C ARG A 79 -12.46 -11.31 7.77
N HIS A 80 -13.75 -11.62 7.75
CA HIS A 80 -14.34 -12.62 6.86
C HIS A 80 -15.04 -11.99 5.66
N ILE A 81 -15.08 -10.66 5.58
CA ILE A 81 -15.63 -9.96 4.43
C ILE A 81 -14.69 -10.17 3.23
N PRO A 82 -15.22 -10.56 2.06
CA PRO A 82 -14.46 -10.57 0.81
C PRO A 82 -13.81 -9.22 0.54
N THR A 83 -12.49 -9.20 0.49
CA THR A 83 -11.69 -8.03 0.15
C THR A 83 -11.00 -8.20 -1.19
N LYS A 84 -10.76 -7.10 -1.89
CA LYS A 84 -9.84 -7.06 -3.03
C LYS A 84 -8.45 -6.71 -2.52
N VAL A 85 -7.52 -7.66 -2.66
CA VAL A 85 -6.13 -7.49 -2.27
C VAL A 85 -5.36 -6.93 -3.47
N GLU A 86 -4.72 -5.80 -3.27
CA GLU A 86 -3.83 -5.17 -4.21
C GLU A 86 -2.45 -5.13 -3.57
N ALA A 87 -1.44 -5.68 -4.27
CA ALA A 87 -0.08 -5.54 -3.79
C ALA A 87 0.35 -4.08 -4.02
N ALA A 88 0.56 -3.31 -2.94
CA ALA A 88 1.43 -2.15 -3.00
C ALA A 88 2.89 -2.63 -2.84
N SER A 89 3.28 -3.50 -3.78
CA SER A 89 4.60 -4.09 -3.87
C SER A 89 5.31 -3.47 -5.08
N GLY A 90 6.35 -2.69 -4.83
CA GLY A 90 7.40 -2.50 -5.84
C GLY A 90 7.92 -1.08 -6.04
N ASP A 91 7.27 -0.05 -5.52
CA ASP A 91 7.73 1.33 -5.72
C ASP A 91 8.73 1.81 -4.65
N GLY A 92 9.02 0.98 -3.63
CA GLY A 92 9.97 1.30 -2.56
C GLY A 92 9.56 2.54 -1.75
N ARG A 93 8.29 2.96 -1.85
CA ARG A 93 7.79 4.19 -1.23
C ARG A 93 7.43 3.96 0.23
N GLY A 94 7.60 5.02 1.02
CA GLY A 94 7.09 5.09 2.39
C GLY A 94 5.57 4.99 2.43
N LEU A 95 5.01 4.87 3.64
CA LEU A 95 3.58 5.09 3.83
C LEU A 95 3.23 6.52 3.37
N PRO A 96 2.19 6.72 2.54
CA PRO A 96 1.73 8.06 2.20
C PRO A 96 1.21 8.75 3.47
N ASP A 97 1.36 10.07 3.56
CA ASP A 97 0.80 10.80 4.71
C ASP A 97 -0.72 10.61 4.75
N TRP A 98 -1.36 10.82 3.61
CA TRP A 98 -2.79 10.58 3.39
C TRP A 98 -3.10 10.13 1.97
N VAL A 99 -4.29 9.54 1.81
CA VAL A 99 -4.91 9.21 0.54
C VAL A 99 -6.31 9.81 0.48
N GLU A 100 -6.61 10.55 -0.58
CA GLU A 100 -7.95 11.06 -0.86
C GLU A 100 -8.66 10.12 -1.83
N PHE A 101 -9.85 9.67 -1.44
CA PHE A 101 -10.72 8.84 -2.26
C PHE A 101 -11.94 9.63 -2.72
N VAL A 102 -12.33 9.40 -3.96
CA VAL A 102 -13.59 9.88 -4.54
C VAL A 102 -14.40 8.67 -4.99
N TRP A 103 -15.65 8.54 -4.55
CA TRP A 103 -16.47 7.36 -4.83
C TRP A 103 -17.96 7.68 -4.93
N GLN A 104 -18.72 6.70 -5.41
CA GLN A 104 -20.18 6.67 -5.42
C GLN A 104 -20.66 5.30 -4.91
N GLU A 105 -21.86 5.25 -4.32
CA GLU A 105 -22.46 4.04 -3.76
C GLU A 105 -23.75 3.71 -4.53
N LEU A 106 -23.72 2.63 -5.31
CA LEU A 106 -24.86 2.17 -6.10
C LEU A 106 -25.51 0.95 -5.43
N ASP A 107 -26.78 0.69 -5.73
CA ASP A 107 -27.48 -0.48 -5.22
C ASP A 107 -26.85 -1.78 -5.72
N TYR A 108 -26.81 -2.80 -4.86
CA TYR A 108 -26.26 -4.11 -5.17
C TYR A 108 -27.06 -5.26 -4.54
N PRO A 109 -27.45 -6.30 -5.30
CA PRO A 109 -27.29 -6.39 -6.75
C PRO A 109 -28.17 -5.37 -7.48
N GLY A 110 -27.56 -4.62 -8.40
CA GLY A 110 -28.30 -3.70 -9.27
C GLY A 110 -29.13 -4.47 -10.30
N LEU A 111 -29.92 -3.73 -11.10
CA LEU A 111 -30.68 -4.29 -12.20
C LEU A 111 -29.74 -4.96 -13.21
N GLN A 112 -30.14 -6.12 -13.71
CA GLN A 112 -29.32 -6.90 -14.63
C GLN A 112 -29.54 -6.43 -16.07
N PRO A 113 -28.55 -6.56 -16.97
CA PRO A 113 -28.74 -6.23 -18.40
C PRO A 113 -29.95 -6.92 -19.03
N ALA A 114 -30.24 -8.15 -18.61
CA ALA A 114 -31.39 -8.94 -19.07
C ALA A 114 -32.76 -8.35 -18.69
N SER A 115 -32.80 -7.41 -17.75
CA SER A 115 -34.02 -6.69 -17.36
C SER A 115 -34.37 -5.55 -18.33
N PHE A 116 -33.54 -5.30 -19.35
CA PHE A 116 -33.72 -4.21 -20.30
C PHE A 116 -33.93 -4.75 -21.72
N PRO A 117 -34.73 -4.04 -22.55
CA PRO A 117 -34.99 -4.47 -23.93
C PRO A 117 -33.74 -4.42 -24.82
N SER A 118 -32.69 -3.69 -24.43
CA SER A 118 -31.42 -3.62 -25.15
C SER A 118 -30.26 -3.23 -24.23
N ASN A 119 -29.04 -3.53 -24.69
CA ASN A 119 -27.80 -3.07 -24.03
C ASN A 119 -27.69 -1.54 -23.98
N GLU A 120 -28.25 -0.84 -24.96
CA GLU A 120 -28.28 0.63 -24.98
C GLU A 120 -29.20 1.18 -23.89
N ALA A 121 -30.39 0.59 -23.72
CA ALA A 121 -31.31 0.95 -22.65
C ALA A 121 -30.69 0.70 -21.27
N TYR A 122 -30.02 -0.44 -21.09
CA TYR A 122 -29.25 -0.71 -19.88
C TYR A 122 -28.12 0.31 -19.65
N SER A 123 -27.32 0.61 -20.68
CA SER A 123 -26.22 1.57 -20.58
C SER A 123 -26.70 2.98 -20.25
N LYS A 124 -27.84 3.40 -20.82
CA LYS A 124 -28.50 4.66 -20.52
C LYS A 124 -28.95 4.70 -19.06
N HIS A 125 -29.62 3.65 -18.60
CA HIS A 125 -30.05 3.53 -17.20
C HIS A 125 -28.87 3.61 -16.23
N ILE A 126 -27.79 2.86 -16.47
CA ILE A 126 -26.58 2.91 -15.64
C ILE A 126 -26.00 4.34 -15.62
N ARG A 127 -25.93 5.02 -16.77
CA ARG A 127 -25.45 6.42 -16.82
C ARG A 127 -26.33 7.35 -15.99
N GLU A 128 -27.64 7.21 -16.09
CA GLU A 128 -28.61 8.01 -15.31
C GLU A 128 -28.46 7.72 -13.80
N GLU A 129 -28.36 6.45 -13.41
CA GLU A 129 -28.12 6.04 -12.03
C GLU A 129 -26.84 6.68 -11.48
N PHE A 130 -25.70 6.51 -12.17
CA PHE A 130 -24.43 7.14 -11.79
C PHE A 130 -24.50 8.66 -11.75
N SER A 131 -25.31 9.30 -12.58
CA SER A 131 -25.47 10.76 -12.56
C SER A 131 -26.31 11.25 -11.38
N SER A 132 -27.21 10.41 -10.87
CA SER A 132 -28.14 10.75 -9.78
C SER A 132 -27.56 10.50 -8.38
N VAL A 133 -26.60 9.59 -8.26
CA VAL A 133 -25.98 9.24 -6.98
C VAL A 133 -24.94 10.29 -6.56
N PRO A 134 -24.98 10.81 -5.31
CA PRO A 134 -23.98 11.76 -4.82
C PRO A 134 -22.54 11.25 -4.92
N ILE A 135 -21.63 12.13 -5.37
CA ILE A 135 -20.19 11.89 -5.30
C ILE A 135 -19.73 12.19 -3.88
N LYS A 136 -19.07 11.21 -3.26
CA LYS A 136 -18.47 11.32 -1.93
C LYS A 136 -16.96 11.49 -2.05
N THR A 137 -16.37 12.21 -1.10
CA THR A 137 -14.93 12.44 -1.04
C THR A 137 -14.47 12.42 0.41
N GLN A 138 -13.34 11.76 0.66
CA GLN A 138 -12.75 11.70 1.99
C GLN A 138 -11.24 11.50 1.88
N ARG A 139 -10.52 12.25 2.72
CA ARG A 139 -9.10 12.05 2.99
C ARG A 139 -8.94 11.08 4.15
N LEU A 140 -8.08 10.08 3.96
CA LEU A 140 -7.71 9.08 4.93
C LEU A 140 -6.22 9.23 5.25
N GLU A 141 -5.91 9.62 6.48
CA GLU A 141 -4.53 9.62 6.99
C GLU A 141 -4.03 8.18 7.13
N ILE A 142 -2.83 7.88 6.61
CA ILE A 142 -2.26 6.52 6.64
C ILE A 142 -1.03 6.50 7.55
N LYS A 143 -0.02 7.32 7.26
CA LYS A 143 1.27 7.28 7.96
C LYS A 143 1.16 7.53 9.46
N SER A 144 0.31 8.48 9.87
CA SER A 144 0.11 8.79 11.29
C SER A 144 -0.67 7.72 12.07
N ARG A 145 -1.33 6.78 11.38
CA ARG A 145 -2.16 5.72 11.98
C ARG A 145 -1.41 4.42 12.22
N VAL A 146 -0.24 4.24 11.59
CA VAL A 146 0.64 3.10 11.79
C VAL A 146 1.77 3.53 12.72
N PRO A 147 1.95 2.90 13.89
CA PRO A 147 3.05 3.20 14.78
C PRO A 147 4.42 3.08 14.08
N GLN A 148 5.33 4.00 14.36
CA GLN A 148 6.64 4.05 13.68
C GLN A 148 7.48 2.78 13.96
N ASP A 149 7.37 2.21 15.16
CA ASP A 149 8.04 0.95 15.52
C ASP A 149 7.55 -0.25 14.69
N VAL A 150 6.29 -0.25 14.24
CA VAL A 150 5.78 -1.26 13.28
C VAL A 150 6.39 -1.04 11.90
N VAL A 151 6.50 0.22 11.47
CA VAL A 151 7.11 0.57 10.18
C VAL A 151 8.59 0.18 10.16
N ASP A 152 9.32 0.49 11.22
CA ASP A 152 10.75 0.20 11.35
C ASP A 152 11.01 -1.31 11.34
N GLU A 153 10.18 -2.09 12.04
CA GLU A 153 10.29 -3.55 12.06
C GLU A 153 10.09 -4.17 10.66
N VAL A 154 9.14 -3.66 9.88
CA VAL A 154 8.90 -4.14 8.51
C VAL A 154 10.05 -3.74 7.57
N ILE A 155 10.60 -2.53 7.74
CA ILE A 155 11.78 -2.08 6.99
C ILE A 155 12.99 -2.96 7.33
N GLU A 156 13.21 -3.26 8.61
CA GLU A 156 14.30 -4.14 9.06
C GLU A 156 14.15 -5.55 8.50
N SER A 157 12.95 -6.15 8.60
CA SER A 157 12.67 -7.46 8.03
C SER A 157 12.94 -7.49 6.51
N LYS A 158 12.55 -6.43 5.78
CA LYS A 158 12.85 -6.30 4.35
C LYS A 158 14.32 -6.15 4.02
N ARG A 159 15.10 -5.48 4.86
CA ARG A 159 16.55 -5.32 4.68
C ARG A 159 17.29 -6.63 4.92
N ASN A 160 16.80 -7.44 5.85
CA ASN A 160 17.39 -8.72 6.22
C ASN A 160 16.94 -9.87 5.32
N ALA A 161 15.90 -9.67 4.51
CA ALA A 161 15.40 -10.68 3.58
C ALA A 161 16.46 -11.03 2.50
N PRO A 162 16.74 -12.34 2.27
CA PRO A 162 17.59 -12.75 1.18
C PRO A 162 17.08 -12.27 -0.18
N ARG A 163 17.99 -12.00 -1.12
CA ARG A 163 17.63 -11.51 -2.45
C ARG A 163 16.71 -12.51 -3.16
N GLY A 164 15.51 -12.05 -3.55
CA GLY A 164 14.51 -12.88 -4.22
C GLY A 164 13.57 -13.62 -3.27
N GLU A 165 13.71 -13.39 -1.97
CA GLU A 165 12.81 -13.91 -0.95
C GLU A 165 11.85 -12.83 -0.44
N VAL A 166 10.71 -13.27 0.09
CA VAL A 166 9.74 -12.38 0.75
C VAL A 166 10.25 -12.10 2.16
N ALA A 167 10.07 -10.89 2.65
CA ALA A 167 10.40 -10.55 4.02
C ALA A 167 9.55 -11.37 4.99
N GLU A 168 10.15 -11.78 6.11
CA GLU A 168 9.44 -12.52 7.16
C GLU A 168 8.29 -11.73 7.78
N LYS A 169 8.29 -10.40 7.62
CA LYS A 169 7.21 -9.54 8.10
C LYS A 169 6.62 -8.70 6.99
N SER A 170 5.31 -8.57 7.04
CA SER A 170 4.55 -7.74 6.10
C SER A 170 3.56 -6.84 6.82
N LEU A 171 3.47 -5.59 6.35
CA LEU A 171 2.43 -4.66 6.77
C LEU A 171 1.23 -4.78 5.83
N TRP A 172 0.08 -5.11 6.40
CA TRP A 172 -1.21 -5.08 5.73
C TRP A 172 -1.98 -3.84 6.14
N VAL A 173 -2.50 -3.11 5.17
CA VAL A 173 -3.36 -1.94 5.38
C VAL A 173 -4.72 -2.25 4.77
N PHE A 174 -5.74 -2.22 5.61
CA PHE A 174 -7.13 -2.49 5.27
C PHE A 174 -7.88 -1.18 5.16
N ILE A 175 -8.50 -0.92 4.02
CA ILE A 175 -9.30 0.27 3.76
C ILE A 175 -10.74 -0.18 3.50
N PHE A 176 -11.63 0.21 4.41
CA PHE A 176 -13.03 -0.21 4.39
C PHE A 176 -13.96 0.97 4.21
N TRP A 177 -14.90 0.85 3.27
CA TRP A 177 -16.04 1.74 3.20
C TRP A 177 -17.10 1.30 4.20
N THR A 178 -17.56 2.25 5.01
CA THR A 178 -18.57 2.06 6.05
C THR A 178 -19.67 3.11 5.89
N PRO A 179 -20.83 2.93 6.55
CA PRO A 179 -21.88 3.95 6.56
C PRO A 179 -21.40 5.34 7.01
N ASP A 180 -20.38 5.39 7.87
CA ASP A 180 -19.85 6.64 8.44
C ASP A 180 -18.65 7.20 7.63
N GLY A 181 -18.33 6.61 6.48
CA GLY A 181 -17.17 6.95 5.66
C GLY A 181 -16.10 5.86 5.64
N ILE A 182 -14.91 6.22 5.18
CA ILE A 182 -13.76 5.32 5.04
C ILE A 182 -13.08 5.14 6.39
N ARG A 183 -12.78 3.87 6.72
CA ARG A 183 -12.05 3.43 7.91
C ARG A 183 -10.80 2.68 7.51
N MET A 184 -9.79 2.74 8.37
CA MET A 184 -8.50 2.06 8.17
C MET A 184 -8.18 1.16 9.35
N ARG A 185 -7.80 -0.08 9.05
CA ARG A 185 -7.08 -0.95 9.98
C ARG A 185 -5.73 -1.33 9.42
N TRP A 186 -4.83 -1.76 10.28
CA TRP A 186 -3.55 -2.32 9.87
C TRP A 186 -3.23 -3.58 10.66
N GLN A 187 -2.43 -4.45 10.05
CA GLN A 187 -1.90 -5.65 10.68
C GLN A 187 -0.44 -5.81 10.32
N LEU A 188 0.39 -6.05 11.34
CA LEU A 188 1.70 -6.63 11.18
C LEU A 188 1.53 -8.15 11.19
N ARG A 189 2.02 -8.79 10.14
CA ARG A 189 1.94 -10.25 10.00
C ARG A 189 3.33 -10.85 9.86
N ASP A 190 3.51 -11.99 10.52
CA ASP A 190 4.66 -12.87 10.31
C ASP A 190 4.35 -13.77 9.12
N ASP A 191 5.04 -13.57 8.02
CA ASP A 191 5.07 -14.49 6.87
C ASP A 191 6.21 -15.49 7.10
N PRO A 192 5.93 -16.74 7.55
CA PRO A 192 6.96 -17.71 7.95
C PRO A 192 7.80 -18.26 6.77
N GLY A 193 7.84 -17.54 5.65
CA GLY A 193 8.40 -17.99 4.39
C GLY A 193 7.48 -18.97 3.67
N ARG A 194 7.84 -19.27 2.41
CA ARG A 194 7.10 -20.03 1.38
C ARG A 194 6.48 -21.39 1.77
N LYS A 195 6.57 -21.82 3.03
CA LYS A 195 6.16 -23.14 3.53
C LYS A 195 4.71 -23.20 4.04
N GLN A 196 4.01 -22.08 4.21
CA GLN A 196 2.59 -22.08 4.55
C GLN A 196 1.77 -21.35 3.49
N ARG A 197 0.64 -21.92 3.08
CA ARG A 197 -0.33 -21.32 2.15
C ARG A 197 -1.14 -20.17 2.77
N ASN A 198 -0.81 -19.77 3.98
CA ASN A 198 -1.52 -18.77 4.76
C ASN A 198 -0.73 -17.45 4.71
N PHE A 199 -1.42 -16.31 4.64
CA PHE A 199 -0.85 -14.95 4.62
C PHE A 199 -0.26 -14.53 5.97
N GLY A 200 0.42 -15.44 6.66
CA GLY A 200 1.02 -15.22 7.96
C GLY A 200 0.04 -15.08 9.12
N ASP A 201 0.57 -15.21 10.32
CA ASP A 201 -0.16 -14.95 11.57
C ASP A 201 -0.16 -13.46 11.88
N VAL A 202 -1.26 -12.96 12.44
CA VAL A 202 -1.35 -11.57 12.90
C VAL A 202 -0.63 -11.45 14.23
N VAL A 203 0.47 -10.69 14.25
CA VAL A 203 1.28 -10.47 15.45
C VAL A 203 0.82 -9.22 16.18
N ARG A 204 0.54 -8.16 15.42
CA ARG A 204 0.06 -6.88 15.94
C ARG A 204 -0.97 -6.30 15.00
N GLU A 205 -1.92 -5.56 15.54
CA GLU A 205 -2.93 -4.88 14.74
C GLU A 205 -3.43 -3.61 15.41
N GLY A 206 -4.04 -2.74 14.61
CA GLY A 206 -4.61 -1.49 15.10
C GLY A 206 -5.47 -0.80 14.06
N GLY A 207 -5.86 0.43 14.38
CA GLY A 207 -6.72 1.28 13.55
C GLY A 207 -8.15 1.36 14.05
N ASP A 208 -9.06 1.70 13.15
CA ASP A 208 -10.47 1.96 13.46
C ASP A 208 -11.23 0.68 13.86
N ASP A 209 -12.21 0.84 14.76
CA ASP A 209 -13.15 -0.23 15.09
C ASP A 209 -14.10 -0.48 13.91
N LEU A 210 -13.86 -1.58 13.20
CA LEU A 210 -14.74 -2.12 12.17
C LEU A 210 -15.75 -3.13 12.73
N ASP A 211 -15.51 -3.67 13.92
CA ASP A 211 -16.34 -4.69 14.53
C ASP A 211 -17.68 -4.11 15.00
N ARG A 212 -17.76 -2.80 15.25
CA ARG A 212 -19.03 -2.08 15.49
C ARG A 212 -20.08 -2.22 14.38
N TYR A 213 -19.67 -2.61 13.17
CA TYR A 213 -20.60 -2.83 12.06
C TYR A 213 -21.12 -4.27 12.02
N ASN A 214 -20.55 -5.20 12.80
CA ASN A 214 -21.04 -6.56 12.95
C ASN A 214 -22.38 -6.54 13.70
N ARG A 215 -23.48 -6.51 12.94
CA ARG A 215 -24.84 -6.67 13.44
C ARG A 215 -25.45 -7.97 12.95
#